data_AF-A0AAP2DX67-F1
#
_entry.id   AF-A0AAP2DX67-F1
#
_cell.length_a   1.000
_cell.length_b   1.000
_cell.length_c   1.000
_cell.angle_alpha   90.00
_cell.angle_beta   90.00
_cell.angle_gamma   90.00
#
_symmetry.space_group_name_H-M   'P 1'
#
loop_
_entity.id
_entity.type
_entity.pdbx_description
1 polymer ?
#
loop_
_entity_poly.entity_id
_entity_poly.type
_entity_poly.pdbx_seq_one_letter_code
_entity_poly.pdbx_strand_id
1 'polypeptide(L)'
;MFELTGHKVIIQGLHKIVDNRLVLFSDGENDLLYTGTNIYGNRILGSIVFEDDDSRFLRFIHAIVTDQQYHAFLNRQLSLLGLLNGVESFFLVDFNYIGEEIDHALVSLNEIPEGFRPLQNSFCPDFVFEPTFNFAASLKGNESDSHKALPEDINSINTKFSQFLKSSTEFVSELDMERTLYVEALLAGSFQINFRVEVKRISQTSLFGVSSGNIKSFVTDLTKYIFNDLPNEQNDVFKSDTVESQDFKKLQDQLNSLYTERNIVLPQESIEQKLLDLIHYSIEPLKGIDYTKSFNRIEFVNLSEDGNKIPIAMVDENFIPSVEEKLYVLEKEIKADVTVFDEFAQEYNLQVYSFNTQTGKGGAWLKIADEKWERISLHASGKDNYENTPFTKSMDEGTIIVVNGIAKRVNDRYKQITVSFDP
;
A
#
# COMPACT_ATOMS: atom_id res chain seq x y z
N MET A 1 47.17 -14.24 1.65
CA MET A 1 46.67 -15.62 1.65
C MET A 1 45.67 -15.75 2.78
N PHE A 2 44.42 -16.10 2.47
CA PHE A 2 43.36 -16.28 3.46
C PHE A 2 43.29 -17.78 3.80
N GLU A 3 44.02 -18.21 4.82
CA GLU A 3 44.03 -19.59 5.29
C GLU A 3 43.04 -19.81 6.45
N LEU A 4 42.34 -20.95 6.43
CA LEU A 4 41.38 -21.34 7.47
C LEU A 4 41.98 -22.37 8.41
N THR A 5 41.77 -22.20 9.72
CA THR A 5 42.27 -23.12 10.74
C THR A 5 41.13 -23.91 11.37
N GLY A 6 40.85 -25.09 10.81
CA GLY A 6 39.95 -26.10 11.39
C GLY A 6 38.55 -26.15 10.79
N HIS A 7 38.08 -27.37 10.48
CA HIS A 7 36.71 -27.63 10.04
C HIS A 7 35.84 -28.02 11.25
N LYS A 8 34.69 -27.37 11.40
CA LYS A 8 33.64 -27.78 12.35
C LYS A 8 32.59 -28.60 11.60
N VAL A 9 32.02 -29.62 12.27
CA VAL A 9 30.92 -30.43 11.71
C VAL A 9 29.68 -29.56 11.57
N ILE A 10 29.09 -29.54 10.37
CA ILE A 10 27.98 -28.65 9.99
C ILE A 10 26.76 -29.49 9.60
N ILE A 11 25.56 -29.02 9.96
CA ILE A 11 24.30 -29.57 9.46
C ILE A 11 24.24 -29.29 7.94
N GLN A 12 24.15 -30.36 7.16
CA GLN A 12 24.22 -30.29 5.69
C GLN A 12 23.16 -29.32 5.12
N GLY A 13 23.62 -28.41 4.25
CA GLY A 13 22.73 -27.51 3.49
C GLY A 13 22.35 -26.21 4.19
N LEU A 14 22.80 -25.96 5.43
CA LEU A 14 22.54 -24.68 6.11
C LEU A 14 23.14 -23.47 5.39
N HIS A 15 24.32 -23.65 4.78
CA HIS A 15 25.03 -22.61 4.04
C HIS A 15 24.52 -22.43 2.61
N LYS A 16 23.76 -23.40 2.08
CA LYS A 16 23.43 -23.45 0.66
C LYS A 16 22.14 -22.69 0.36
N ILE A 17 22.22 -21.73 -0.56
CA ILE A 17 21.05 -21.08 -1.15
C ILE A 17 20.45 -22.02 -2.21
N VAL A 18 19.16 -22.32 -2.09
CA VAL A 18 18.45 -23.23 -3.01
C VAL A 18 17.20 -22.61 -3.62
N ASP A 19 16.73 -21.48 -3.08
CA ASP A 19 15.50 -20.82 -3.53
C ASP A 19 15.56 -19.30 -3.25
N ASN A 20 14.64 -18.52 -3.85
CA ASN A 20 14.49 -17.08 -3.70
C ASN A 20 15.78 -16.28 -3.91
N ARG A 21 16.61 -16.70 -4.87
CA ARG A 21 17.89 -16.06 -5.13
C ARG A 21 17.66 -14.66 -5.72
N LEU A 22 18.20 -13.65 -5.05
CA LEU A 22 18.14 -12.26 -5.49
C LEU A 22 19.54 -11.64 -5.45
N VAL A 23 20.02 -11.14 -6.58
CA VAL A 23 21.28 -10.39 -6.68
C VAL A 23 21.02 -8.95 -6.26
N LEU A 24 21.79 -8.46 -5.30
CA LEU A 24 21.72 -7.09 -4.79
C LEU A 24 22.81 -6.22 -5.43
N PHE A 25 23.96 -6.80 -5.76
CA PHE A 25 25.06 -6.11 -6.41
C PHE A 25 25.92 -7.08 -7.21
N SER A 26 26.28 -6.69 -8.44
CA SER A 26 27.16 -7.45 -9.34
C SER A 26 28.13 -6.49 -10.04
N ASP A 27 29.33 -6.95 -10.34
CA ASP A 27 30.27 -6.23 -11.24
C ASP A 27 30.07 -6.58 -12.72
N GLY A 28 29.11 -7.47 -13.02
CA GLY A 28 28.78 -7.93 -14.37
C GLY A 28 29.32 -9.34 -14.67
N GLU A 29 30.37 -9.77 -13.98
CA GLU A 29 30.92 -11.12 -14.09
C GLU A 29 30.55 -11.98 -12.88
N ASN A 30 30.56 -11.37 -11.68
CA ASN A 30 30.31 -12.03 -10.41
C ASN A 30 29.20 -11.33 -9.63
N ASP A 31 28.41 -12.15 -8.93
CA ASP A 31 27.41 -11.67 -7.98
C ASP A 31 28.10 -11.38 -6.65
N LEU A 32 28.47 -10.11 -6.45
CA LEU A 32 29.25 -9.65 -5.31
C LEU A 32 28.45 -9.66 -4.01
N LEU A 33 27.15 -9.38 -4.08
CA LEU A 33 26.22 -9.39 -2.94
C LEU A 33 24.88 -9.95 -3.40
N TYR A 34 24.38 -10.97 -2.70
CA TYR A 34 23.11 -11.61 -3.03
C TYR A 34 22.45 -12.19 -1.79
N THR A 35 21.19 -12.55 -1.91
CA THR A 35 20.46 -13.28 -0.87
C THR A 35 19.72 -14.46 -1.46
N GLY A 36 19.23 -15.33 -0.59
CA GLY A 36 18.23 -16.34 -0.91
C GLY A 36 17.91 -17.16 0.34
N THR A 37 17.21 -18.27 0.16
CA THR A 37 16.80 -19.15 1.25
C THR A 37 17.42 -20.53 1.12
N ASN A 38 17.80 -21.14 2.25
CA ASN A 38 18.21 -22.53 2.28
C ASN A 38 17.01 -23.49 2.29
N ILE A 39 17.29 -24.80 2.30
CA ILE A 39 16.27 -25.87 2.31
C ILE A 39 15.33 -25.80 3.52
N TYR A 40 15.69 -25.05 4.56
CA TYR A 40 14.91 -24.87 5.78
C TYR A 40 14.14 -23.54 5.78
N GLY A 41 14.22 -22.76 4.69
CA GLY A 41 13.59 -21.44 4.58
C GLY A 41 14.32 -20.32 5.31
N ASN A 42 15.52 -20.57 5.87
CA ASN A 42 16.31 -19.51 6.50
C ASN A 42 16.93 -18.63 5.42
N ARG A 43 16.88 -17.32 5.64
CA ARG A 43 17.49 -16.34 4.74
C ARG A 43 19.00 -16.30 4.91
N ILE A 44 19.71 -16.29 3.80
CA ILE A 44 21.16 -16.18 3.71
C ILE A 44 21.50 -14.89 2.97
N LEU A 45 22.45 -14.13 3.51
CA LEU A 45 23.13 -13.05 2.81
C LEU A 45 24.51 -13.56 2.36
N GLY A 46 24.72 -13.63 1.05
CA GLY A 46 25.96 -14.00 0.40
C GLY A 46 26.74 -12.75 0.00
N SER A 47 28.02 -12.67 0.37
CA SER A 47 28.92 -11.59 -0.06
C SER A 47 30.28 -12.16 -0.43
N ILE A 48 30.83 -11.76 -1.57
CA ILE A 48 32.21 -12.11 -1.91
C ILE A 48 33.18 -11.45 -0.92
N VAL A 49 34.26 -12.15 -0.59
CA VAL A 49 35.34 -11.61 0.26
C VAL A 49 36.73 -11.80 -0.31
N PHE A 50 36.91 -12.75 -1.23
CA PHE A 50 38.22 -13.02 -1.81
C PHE A 50 38.09 -13.74 -3.17
N GLU A 51 39.03 -13.46 -4.06
CA GLU A 51 39.22 -14.12 -5.34
C GLU A 51 40.67 -14.59 -5.42
N ASP A 52 40.87 -15.85 -5.83
CA ASP A 52 42.18 -16.48 -6.00
C ASP A 52 42.32 -17.02 -7.44
N ASP A 53 42.92 -16.22 -8.30
CA ASP A 53 43.15 -16.57 -9.71
C ASP A 53 44.07 -17.79 -9.87
N ASP A 54 45.04 -17.96 -8.97
CA ASP A 54 46.05 -19.03 -9.03
C ASP A 54 45.40 -20.38 -8.70
N SER A 55 44.56 -20.41 -7.66
CA SER A 55 43.84 -21.60 -7.19
C SER A 55 42.47 -21.77 -7.83
N ARG A 56 42.03 -20.78 -8.61
CA ARG A 56 40.77 -20.72 -9.37
C ARG A 56 39.50 -20.83 -8.55
N PHE A 57 39.39 -20.06 -7.47
CA PHE A 57 38.17 -20.02 -6.67
C PHE A 57 37.80 -18.61 -6.21
N LEU A 58 36.51 -18.45 -5.94
CA LEU A 58 35.88 -17.29 -5.33
C LEU A 58 35.38 -17.70 -3.94
N ARG A 59 35.70 -16.91 -2.92
CA ARG A 59 35.27 -17.14 -1.55
C ARG A 59 34.19 -16.16 -1.14
N PHE A 60 33.11 -16.69 -0.59
CA PHE A 60 31.96 -15.93 -0.14
C PHE A 60 31.73 -16.14 1.34
N ILE A 61 31.30 -15.08 2.02
CA ILE A 61 30.60 -15.19 3.30
C ILE A 61 29.13 -15.49 3.01
N HIS A 62 28.61 -16.56 3.59
CA HIS A 62 27.19 -16.86 3.69
C HIS A 62 26.76 -16.73 5.15
N ALA A 63 26.08 -15.63 5.47
CA ALA A 63 25.54 -15.38 6.80
C ALA A 63 24.05 -15.71 6.85
N ILE A 64 23.63 -16.56 7.79
CA ILE A 64 22.21 -16.75 8.08
C ILE A 64 21.73 -15.52 8.85
N VAL A 65 20.71 -14.85 8.33
CA VAL A 65 20.21 -13.58 8.85
C VAL A 65 18.73 -13.68 9.18
N THR A 66 18.31 -13.00 10.23
CA THR A 66 16.88 -12.83 10.51
C THR A 66 16.25 -11.86 9.50
N ASP A 67 14.94 -11.96 9.30
CA ASP A 67 14.22 -11.01 8.42
C ASP A 67 14.43 -9.56 8.88
N GLN A 68 14.44 -9.31 10.20
CA GLN A 68 14.70 -7.97 10.75
C GLN A 68 16.10 -7.43 10.41
N GLN A 69 17.14 -8.25 10.61
CA GLN A 69 18.52 -7.85 10.25
C GLN A 69 18.64 -7.59 8.76
N TYR A 70 17.99 -8.42 7.94
CA TYR A 70 18.01 -8.26 6.49
C TYR A 70 17.32 -6.96 6.05
N HIS A 71 16.12 -6.68 6.57
CA HIS A 71 15.42 -5.42 6.30
C HIS A 71 16.22 -4.20 6.72
N ALA A 72 16.81 -4.22 7.92
CA ALA A 72 17.67 -3.14 8.40
C ALA A 72 18.90 -2.93 7.50
N PHE A 73 19.47 -4.02 6.97
CA PHE A 73 20.59 -3.96 6.02
C PHE A 73 20.19 -3.32 4.69
N LEU A 74 19.07 -3.76 4.09
CA LEU A 74 18.55 -3.19 2.84
C LEU A 74 18.21 -1.70 2.97
N ASN A 75 17.67 -1.30 4.13
CA ASN A 75 17.33 0.09 4.45
C ASN A 75 18.55 0.91 4.93
N ARG A 76 19.77 0.37 4.81
CA ARG A 76 21.04 1.05 5.17
C ARG A 76 21.11 1.49 6.65
N GLN A 77 20.33 0.86 7.52
CA GLN A 77 20.33 1.06 8.97
C GLN A 77 21.36 0.16 9.67
N LEU A 78 21.67 -0.99 9.07
CA LEU A 78 22.68 -1.94 9.52
C LEU A 78 23.72 -2.13 8.41
N SER A 79 25.01 -2.03 8.73
CA SER A 79 26.08 -2.36 7.77
C SER A 79 26.34 -3.86 7.73
N LEU A 80 26.98 -4.36 6.67
CA LEU A 80 27.37 -5.77 6.55
C LEU A 80 28.30 -6.15 7.72
N LEU A 81 29.26 -5.30 8.08
CA LEU A 81 30.09 -5.53 9.26
C LEU A 81 29.24 -5.59 10.55
N GLY A 82 28.28 -4.69 10.73
CA GLY A 82 27.39 -4.69 11.88
C GLY A 82 26.55 -5.98 11.96
N LEU A 83 26.04 -6.42 10.81
CA LEU A 83 25.30 -7.68 10.67
C LEU A 83 26.18 -8.89 11.02
N LEU A 84 27.41 -8.96 10.50
CA LEU A 84 28.35 -10.04 10.79
C LEU A 84 28.81 -10.07 12.26
N ASN A 85 28.86 -8.93 12.93
CA ASN A 85 29.10 -8.88 14.39
C ASN A 85 27.90 -9.38 15.20
N GLY A 86 26.68 -9.23 14.66
CA GLY A 86 25.45 -9.68 15.31
C GLY A 86 25.17 -11.18 15.16
N VAL A 87 25.83 -11.87 14.23
CA VAL A 87 25.72 -13.33 14.06
C VAL A 87 26.94 -14.01 14.71
N GLU A 88 26.71 -15.00 15.57
CA GLU A 88 27.79 -15.69 16.30
C GLU A 88 28.81 -16.37 15.37
N SER A 89 28.34 -16.86 14.23
CA SER A 89 29.16 -17.49 13.19
C SER A 89 28.46 -17.41 11.84
N PHE A 90 29.24 -17.55 10.78
CA PHE A 90 28.79 -17.58 9.39
C PHE A 90 29.65 -18.54 8.59
N PHE A 91 29.22 -18.88 7.37
CA PHE A 91 29.94 -19.82 6.52
C PHE A 91 30.86 -19.07 5.57
N LEU A 92 32.05 -19.60 5.37
CA LEU A 92 32.85 -19.32 4.18
C LEU A 92 32.59 -20.45 3.19
N VAL A 93 32.27 -20.08 1.96
CA VAL A 93 31.94 -21.02 0.88
C VAL A 93 32.81 -20.67 -0.31
N ASP A 94 33.56 -21.66 -0.78
CA ASP A 94 34.44 -21.53 -1.94
C ASP A 94 33.73 -22.11 -3.15
N PHE A 95 33.64 -21.32 -4.22
CA PHE A 95 33.12 -21.75 -5.51
C PHE A 95 34.24 -21.66 -6.55
N ASN A 96 34.25 -22.58 -7.51
CA ASN A 96 35.07 -22.40 -8.70
C ASN A 96 34.41 -21.38 -9.66
N TYR A 97 35.14 -20.96 -10.70
CA TYR A 97 34.62 -20.03 -11.72
C TYR A 97 33.45 -20.57 -12.57
N ILE A 98 33.08 -21.85 -12.44
CA ILE A 98 31.88 -22.41 -13.08
C ILE A 98 30.69 -22.51 -12.11
N GLY A 99 30.84 -22.01 -10.88
CA GLY A 99 29.78 -21.93 -9.88
C GLY A 99 29.57 -23.20 -9.04
N GLU A 100 30.47 -24.17 -9.10
CA GLU A 100 30.41 -25.38 -8.27
C GLU A 100 31.10 -25.13 -6.92
N GLU A 101 30.43 -25.57 -5.84
CA GLU A 101 30.95 -25.51 -4.49
C GLU A 101 32.15 -26.46 -4.34
N ILE A 102 33.30 -25.93 -3.93
CA ILE A 102 34.55 -26.64 -3.69
C ILE A 102 34.64 -27.07 -2.22
N ASP A 103 34.44 -26.11 -1.31
CA ASP A 103 34.60 -26.30 0.12
C ASP A 103 33.74 -25.30 0.91
N HIS A 104 33.51 -25.60 2.19
CA HIS A 104 32.87 -24.69 3.11
C HIS A 104 33.35 -24.89 4.56
N ALA A 105 33.36 -23.80 5.32
CA ALA A 105 33.74 -23.81 6.72
C ALA A 105 32.87 -22.85 7.54
N LEU A 106 32.53 -23.22 8.76
CA LEU A 106 31.86 -22.34 9.72
C LEU A 106 32.92 -21.58 10.52
N VAL A 107 32.88 -20.26 10.45
CA VAL A 107 33.85 -19.37 11.10
C VAL A 107 33.16 -18.25 11.86
N SER A 108 33.90 -17.61 12.74
CA SER A 108 33.55 -16.34 13.38
C SER A 108 34.29 -15.18 12.71
N LEU A 109 33.80 -13.96 12.93
CA LEU A 109 34.42 -12.75 12.37
C LEU A 109 35.90 -12.59 12.79
N ASN A 110 36.24 -13.06 13.98
CA ASN A 110 37.61 -12.97 14.52
C ASN A 110 38.60 -13.87 13.77
N GLU A 111 38.11 -14.91 13.08
CA GLU A 111 38.92 -15.83 12.27
C GLU A 111 39.17 -15.28 10.85
N ILE A 112 38.46 -14.22 10.43
CA ILE A 112 38.76 -13.50 9.18
C ILE A 112 39.94 -12.53 9.42
N PRO A 113 40.98 -12.53 8.56
CA PRO A 113 42.05 -11.54 8.67
C PRO A 113 41.51 -10.12 8.46
N GLU A 114 42.03 -9.14 9.20
CA GLU A 114 41.48 -7.79 9.30
C GLU A 114 41.25 -7.10 7.93
N GLY A 115 42.19 -7.27 6.98
CA GLY A 115 42.09 -6.69 5.63
C GLY A 115 41.01 -7.29 4.73
N PHE A 116 40.40 -8.41 5.11
CA PHE A 116 39.29 -9.06 4.39
C PHE A 116 37.94 -8.87 5.10
N ARG A 117 37.90 -8.15 6.23
CA ARG A 117 36.65 -7.85 6.93
C ARG A 117 35.92 -6.70 6.21
N PRO A 118 34.58 -6.74 6.11
CA PRO A 118 33.83 -5.59 5.60
C PRO A 118 34.09 -4.33 6.42
N LEU A 119 34.04 -3.17 5.79
CA LEU A 119 34.23 -1.88 6.45
C LEU A 119 33.02 -1.48 7.30
N GLN A 120 33.18 -0.55 8.25
CA GLN A 120 32.07 -0.05 9.07
C GLN A 120 30.92 0.56 8.25
N ASN A 121 31.24 1.19 7.12
CA ASN A 121 30.29 1.82 6.21
C ASN A 121 29.82 0.90 5.07
N SER A 122 29.96 -0.42 5.22
CA SER A 122 29.50 -1.44 4.24
C SER A 122 27.98 -1.60 4.23
N PHE A 123 27.23 -0.53 4.01
CA PHE A 123 25.78 -0.58 3.86
C PHE A 123 25.38 -1.26 2.55
N CYS A 124 24.13 -1.76 2.48
CA CYS A 124 23.59 -2.27 1.23
C CYS A 124 23.67 -1.17 0.15
N PRO A 125 24.20 -1.47 -1.05
CA PRO A 125 24.09 -0.54 -2.16
C PRO A 125 22.62 -0.41 -2.59
N ASP A 126 22.32 0.69 -3.26
CA ASP A 126 21.02 0.85 -3.90
C ASP A 126 20.91 -0.19 -5.02
N PHE A 127 19.91 -1.05 -4.94
CA PHE A 127 19.67 -2.10 -5.94
C PHE A 127 18.38 -1.81 -6.69
N VAL A 128 18.41 -2.03 -8.00
CA VAL A 128 17.24 -1.82 -8.87
C VAL A 128 16.57 -3.16 -9.07
N PHE A 129 15.27 -3.21 -8.81
CA PHE A 129 14.42 -4.32 -9.22
C PHE A 129 13.26 -3.77 -10.04
N GLU A 130 12.73 -4.60 -10.93
CA GLU A 130 11.53 -4.24 -11.68
C GLU A 130 10.30 -4.40 -10.76
N PRO A 131 9.62 -3.30 -10.40
CA PRO A 131 8.46 -3.37 -9.53
C PRO A 131 7.30 -4.03 -10.25
N THR A 132 6.51 -4.81 -9.53
CA THR A 132 5.28 -5.43 -10.04
C THR A 132 4.06 -5.00 -9.25
N PHE A 133 2.88 -5.38 -9.72
CA PHE A 133 1.63 -5.26 -8.97
C PHE A 133 1.25 -6.54 -8.21
N ASN A 134 2.22 -7.44 -8.03
CA ASN A 134 2.05 -8.63 -7.22
C ASN A 134 2.71 -8.36 -5.87
N PHE A 135 1.92 -8.41 -4.81
CA PHE A 135 2.37 -8.18 -3.45
C PHE A 135 2.05 -9.38 -2.57
N ALA A 136 2.74 -9.52 -1.45
CA ALA A 136 2.32 -10.46 -0.43
C ALA A 136 2.54 -9.92 0.98
N ALA A 137 1.61 -10.23 1.86
CA ALA A 137 1.74 -10.00 3.30
C ALA A 137 1.95 -11.35 3.99
N SER A 138 3.10 -11.54 4.63
CA SER A 138 3.44 -12.75 5.38
C SER A 138 3.40 -12.48 6.87
N LEU A 139 2.63 -13.28 7.61
CA LEU A 139 2.61 -13.24 9.08
C LEU A 139 3.87 -13.89 9.64
N LYS A 140 4.52 -13.26 10.62
CA LYS A 140 5.78 -13.70 11.21
C LYS A 140 5.76 -13.56 12.74
N GLY A 141 6.47 -14.44 13.44
CA GLY A 141 6.49 -14.49 14.90
C GLY A 141 5.35 -15.32 15.51
N ASN A 142 5.46 -15.61 16.80
CA ASN A 142 4.49 -16.36 17.58
C ASN A 142 4.08 -17.68 16.91
N GLU A 143 2.78 -17.98 16.84
CA GLU A 143 2.24 -19.20 16.24
C GLU A 143 2.55 -19.30 14.73
N SER A 144 2.74 -18.17 14.04
CA SER A 144 3.01 -18.14 12.60
C SER A 144 4.35 -18.78 12.26
N ASP A 145 5.35 -18.69 13.15
CA ASP A 145 6.64 -19.37 12.99
C ASP A 145 6.50 -20.91 13.09
N SER A 146 5.42 -21.39 13.71
CA SER A 146 5.05 -22.82 13.77
C SER A 146 4.03 -23.22 12.70
N HIS A 147 3.86 -22.41 11.66
CA HIS A 147 2.87 -22.62 10.61
C HIS A 147 1.44 -22.76 11.16
N LYS A 148 1.09 -21.99 12.20
CA LYS A 148 -0.29 -21.76 12.68
C LYS A 148 -0.70 -20.27 12.71
N ALA A 149 -1.95 -19.98 12.36
CA ALA A 149 -2.56 -18.67 12.59
C ALA A 149 -4.08 -18.81 12.74
N LEU A 150 -4.69 -17.91 13.51
CA LEU A 150 -6.13 -17.86 13.69
C LEU A 150 -6.81 -17.37 12.39
N PRO A 151 -7.94 -17.97 11.96
CA PRO A 151 -8.66 -17.52 10.77
C PRO A 151 -9.07 -16.04 10.81
N GLU A 152 -9.40 -15.53 11.99
CA GLU A 152 -9.76 -14.12 12.21
C GLU A 152 -8.60 -13.18 11.90
N ASP A 153 -7.38 -13.56 12.31
CA ASP A 153 -6.16 -12.79 12.05
C ASP A 153 -5.86 -12.76 10.54
N ILE A 154 -5.96 -13.91 9.85
CA ILE A 154 -5.76 -14.00 8.40
C ILE A 154 -6.77 -13.11 7.66
N ASN A 155 -8.07 -13.18 8.02
CA ASN A 155 -9.11 -12.36 7.40
C ASN A 155 -8.93 -10.86 7.68
N SER A 156 -8.53 -10.50 8.90
CA SER A 156 -8.22 -9.13 9.28
C SER A 156 -7.09 -8.57 8.39
N ILE A 157 -5.98 -9.31 8.28
CA ILE A 157 -4.83 -8.89 7.48
C ILE A 157 -5.19 -8.81 6.00
N ASN A 158 -5.90 -9.81 5.47
CA ASN A 158 -6.38 -9.80 4.10
C ASN A 158 -7.20 -8.53 3.80
N THR A 159 -8.16 -8.20 4.67
CA THR A 159 -9.04 -7.03 4.51
C THR A 159 -8.25 -5.73 4.55
N LYS A 160 -7.34 -5.59 5.53
CA LYS A 160 -6.60 -4.36 5.77
C LYS A 160 -5.56 -4.09 4.68
N PHE A 161 -4.80 -5.10 4.26
CA PHE A 161 -3.84 -4.94 3.16
C PHE A 161 -4.53 -4.81 1.80
N SER A 162 -5.70 -5.41 1.62
CA SER A 162 -6.53 -5.15 0.44
C SER A 162 -6.97 -3.70 0.37
N GLN A 163 -7.40 -3.13 1.50
CA GLN A 163 -7.79 -1.72 1.58
C GLN A 163 -6.58 -0.78 1.42
N PHE A 164 -5.43 -1.09 2.03
CA PHE A 164 -4.17 -0.38 1.83
C PHE A 164 -3.84 -0.28 0.33
N LEU A 165 -3.78 -1.42 -0.37
CA LEU A 165 -3.47 -1.48 -1.80
C LEU A 165 -4.51 -0.76 -2.65
N LYS A 166 -5.79 -0.84 -2.26
CA LYS A 166 -6.87 -0.14 -2.96
C LYS A 166 -6.75 1.38 -2.84
N SER A 167 -6.41 1.89 -1.65
CA SER A 167 -6.21 3.33 -1.38
C SER A 167 -4.96 3.85 -2.08
N SER A 168 -3.84 3.13 -2.00
CA SER A 168 -2.56 3.53 -2.59
C SER A 168 -2.59 3.56 -4.14
N THR A 169 -3.61 2.95 -4.74
CA THR A 169 -3.82 2.92 -6.19
C THR A 169 -5.06 3.71 -6.65
N GLU A 170 -5.72 4.48 -5.76
CA GLU A 170 -6.96 5.20 -6.10
C GLU A 170 -6.76 6.22 -7.25
N PHE A 171 -5.62 6.91 -7.27
CA PHE A 171 -5.30 7.93 -8.28
C PHE A 171 -5.35 7.42 -9.73
N VAL A 172 -5.21 6.10 -9.93
CA VAL A 172 -5.26 5.46 -11.25
C VAL A 172 -6.58 5.73 -11.97
N SER A 173 -7.71 5.89 -11.25
CA SER A 173 -8.99 6.25 -11.86
C SER A 173 -9.00 7.63 -12.50
N GLU A 174 -8.20 8.56 -11.97
CA GLU A 174 -8.05 9.90 -12.56
C GLU A 174 -7.23 9.87 -13.86
N LEU A 175 -6.48 8.79 -14.10
CA LEU A 175 -5.69 8.56 -15.31
C LEU A 175 -6.44 7.78 -16.40
N ASP A 176 -7.77 7.71 -16.33
CA ASP A 176 -8.65 6.93 -17.22
C ASP A 176 -8.31 5.43 -17.23
N MET A 177 -8.01 4.90 -16.04
CA MET A 177 -7.70 3.49 -15.83
C MET A 177 -8.55 2.92 -14.70
N GLU A 178 -9.00 1.69 -14.86
CA GLU A 178 -9.68 0.93 -13.84
C GLU A 178 -8.69 -0.01 -13.16
N ARG A 179 -8.87 -0.18 -11.85
CA ARG A 179 -8.08 -1.14 -11.07
C ARG A 179 -8.97 -2.24 -10.51
N THR A 180 -8.45 -3.46 -10.52
CA THR A 180 -9.08 -4.60 -9.88
C THR A 180 -8.06 -5.27 -8.97
N LEU A 181 -8.43 -5.50 -7.72
CA LEU A 181 -7.59 -6.20 -6.75
C LEU A 181 -8.08 -7.64 -6.62
N TYR A 182 -7.15 -8.59 -6.75
CA TYR A 182 -7.38 -10.01 -6.52
C TYR A 182 -6.58 -10.47 -5.31
N VAL A 183 -7.14 -11.42 -4.58
CA VAL A 183 -6.43 -12.20 -3.57
C VAL A 183 -6.18 -13.58 -4.18
N GLU A 184 -4.92 -13.97 -4.26
CA GLU A 184 -4.52 -15.26 -4.84
C GLU A 184 -4.30 -16.31 -3.74
N ALA A 185 -4.39 -17.59 -4.12
CA ALA A 185 -4.35 -18.69 -3.18
C ALA A 185 -3.04 -18.72 -2.36
N LEU A 186 -3.17 -19.05 -1.07
CA LEU A 186 -2.05 -19.20 -0.14
C LEU A 186 -1.14 -20.35 -0.60
N LEU A 187 0.18 -20.15 -0.54
CA LEU A 187 1.13 -21.26 -0.66
C LEU A 187 1.00 -22.17 0.57
N ALA A 188 0.88 -23.48 0.34
CA ALA A 188 0.73 -24.48 1.41
C ALA A 188 1.88 -24.38 2.42
N GLY A 189 1.55 -24.31 3.71
CA GLY A 189 2.52 -24.20 4.80
C GLY A 189 3.03 -22.77 5.06
N SER A 190 2.45 -21.73 4.46
CA SER A 190 2.76 -20.34 4.77
C SER A 190 1.49 -19.53 5.05
N PHE A 191 1.52 -18.60 6.01
CA PHE A 191 0.48 -17.56 6.15
C PHE A 191 0.86 -16.33 5.34
N GLN A 192 1.13 -16.58 4.07
CA GLN A 192 1.40 -15.54 3.10
C GLN A 192 0.15 -15.31 2.27
N ILE A 193 -0.41 -14.10 2.36
CA ILE A 193 -1.56 -13.67 1.58
C ILE A 193 -1.03 -12.92 0.35
N ASN A 194 -1.31 -13.46 -0.84
CA ASN A 194 -0.88 -12.87 -2.11
C ASN A 194 -1.96 -11.94 -2.64
N PHE A 195 -1.53 -10.79 -3.14
CA PHE A 195 -2.38 -9.77 -3.73
C PHE A 195 -1.90 -9.46 -5.14
N ARG A 196 -2.83 -9.30 -6.06
CA ARG A 196 -2.55 -8.87 -7.43
C ARG A 196 -3.39 -7.67 -7.80
N VAL A 197 -2.75 -6.58 -8.17
CA VAL A 197 -3.43 -5.39 -8.72
C VAL A 197 -3.38 -5.46 -10.25
N GLU A 198 -4.54 -5.53 -10.88
CA GLU A 198 -4.64 -5.35 -12.32
C GLU A 198 -5.10 -3.93 -12.62
N VAL A 199 -4.32 -3.22 -13.45
CA VAL A 199 -4.67 -1.89 -13.95
C VAL A 199 -4.96 -2.01 -15.45
N LYS A 200 -6.18 -1.64 -15.85
CA LYS A 200 -6.66 -1.71 -17.25
C LYS A 200 -7.13 -0.35 -17.70
N ARG A 201 -6.94 -0.01 -18.97
CA ARG A 201 -7.46 1.26 -19.52
C ARG A 201 -8.96 1.15 -19.74
N ILE A 202 -9.70 2.21 -19.39
CA ILE A 202 -11.14 2.29 -19.62
C ILE A 202 -11.40 2.58 -21.11
N SER A 203 -10.58 3.44 -21.74
CA SER A 203 -10.66 3.74 -23.18
C SER A 203 -9.45 3.23 -23.98
N GLN A 204 -9.71 2.62 -25.15
CA GLN A 204 -8.67 2.16 -26.08
C GLN A 204 -8.06 3.29 -26.94
N THR A 205 -8.57 4.52 -26.83
CA THR A 205 -8.36 5.58 -27.83
C THR A 205 -7.15 6.49 -27.59
N SER A 206 -6.37 6.33 -26.52
CA SER A 206 -5.23 7.23 -26.25
C SER A 206 -3.92 6.72 -26.88
N LEU A 207 -3.44 7.43 -27.92
CA LEU A 207 -2.11 7.26 -28.53
C LEU A 207 -0.96 7.55 -27.55
N PHE A 208 -1.23 8.35 -26.52
CA PHE A 208 -0.34 8.63 -25.40
C PHE A 208 -0.91 7.93 -24.17
N GLY A 209 -0.11 7.14 -23.47
CA GLY A 209 -0.57 6.57 -22.22
C GLY A 209 0.57 6.29 -21.29
N VAL A 210 0.28 6.50 -20.01
CA VAL A 210 1.20 6.27 -18.91
C VAL A 210 1.71 4.83 -19.01
N SER A 211 3.03 4.68 -18.90
CA SER A 211 3.62 3.34 -18.90
C SER A 211 3.18 2.62 -17.63
N SER A 212 2.76 1.36 -17.75
CA SER A 212 2.42 0.56 -16.56
C SER A 212 3.61 0.45 -15.60
N GLY A 213 4.84 0.50 -16.13
CA GLY A 213 6.07 0.57 -15.35
C GLY A 213 6.14 1.78 -14.44
N ASN A 214 5.82 2.99 -14.93
CA ASN A 214 5.88 4.22 -14.12
C ASN A 214 4.87 4.17 -12.95
N ILE A 215 3.67 3.62 -13.19
CA ILE A 215 2.66 3.45 -12.12
C ILE A 215 3.14 2.41 -11.10
N LYS A 216 3.68 1.27 -11.55
CA LYS A 216 4.24 0.23 -10.67
C LYS A 216 5.36 0.81 -9.79
N SER A 217 6.31 1.53 -10.39
CA SER A 217 7.40 2.19 -9.68
C SER A 217 6.90 3.18 -8.64
N PHE A 218 5.97 4.06 -9.01
CA PHE A 218 5.39 5.02 -8.06
C PHE A 218 4.70 4.32 -6.88
N VAL A 219 3.89 3.28 -7.13
CA VAL A 219 3.20 2.55 -6.05
C VAL A 219 4.20 1.83 -5.13
N THR A 220 5.25 1.23 -5.69
CA THR A 220 6.32 0.61 -4.89
C THR A 220 7.09 1.63 -4.07
N ASP A 221 7.46 2.77 -4.65
CA ASP A 221 8.18 3.84 -3.95
C ASP A 221 7.29 4.48 -2.87
N LEU A 222 6.01 4.73 -3.15
CA LEU A 222 5.02 5.19 -2.16
C LEU A 222 4.91 4.21 -0.99
N THR A 223 4.86 2.91 -1.28
CA THR A 223 4.79 1.87 -0.26
C THR A 223 6.06 1.85 0.61
N LYS A 224 7.25 1.94 -0.02
CA LYS A 224 8.52 2.03 0.72
C LYS A 224 8.56 3.26 1.60
N TYR A 225 8.15 4.42 1.09
CA TYR A 225 8.10 5.66 1.86
C TYR A 225 7.19 5.53 3.08
N ILE A 226 5.96 5.02 2.88
CA ILE A 226 4.99 4.85 3.98
C ILE A 226 5.56 3.99 5.11
N PHE A 227 6.26 2.89 4.78
CA PHE A 227 6.69 1.93 5.78
C PHE A 227 8.12 2.12 6.31
N ASN A 228 9.02 2.74 5.54
CA ASN A 228 10.43 2.84 5.89
C ASN A 228 10.86 4.28 6.17
N ASP A 229 10.42 5.25 5.38
CA ASP A 229 10.90 6.63 5.50
C ASP A 229 10.03 7.44 6.45
N LEU A 230 8.71 7.38 6.28
CA LEU A 230 7.74 8.13 7.09
C LEU A 230 7.89 7.87 8.61
N PRO A 231 8.13 6.64 9.12
CA PRO A 231 8.39 6.41 10.54
C PRO A 231 9.60 7.17 11.10
N ASN A 232 10.56 7.53 10.24
CA ASN A 232 11.80 8.23 10.62
C ASN A 232 11.74 9.75 10.39
N GLU A 233 10.72 10.25 9.69
CA GLU A 233 10.46 11.68 9.53
C GLU A 233 10.12 12.37 10.87
N GLN A 234 10.25 13.69 10.91
CA GLN A 234 9.84 14.48 12.08
C GLN A 234 8.31 14.49 12.26
N ASN A 235 7.83 14.67 13.50
CA ASN A 235 6.39 14.61 13.83
C ASN A 235 5.56 15.75 13.19
N ASP A 236 6.21 16.78 12.69
CA ASP A 236 5.65 17.95 12.02
C ASP A 236 6.00 18.01 10.52
N VAL A 237 6.52 16.92 9.94
CA VAL A 237 6.89 16.83 8.51
C VAL A 237 5.76 17.26 7.57
N PHE A 238 4.52 16.95 7.95
CA PHE A 238 3.31 17.35 7.28
C PHE A 238 2.54 18.35 8.15
N LYS A 239 3.17 19.38 8.70
CA LYS A 239 2.46 20.45 9.45
C LYS A 239 2.94 21.85 9.08
N SER A 240 4.02 21.94 8.31
CA SER A 240 4.52 23.16 7.70
C SER A 240 3.73 23.53 6.44
N ASP A 241 3.85 24.79 6.01
CA ASP A 241 3.25 25.29 4.76
C ASP A 241 3.78 24.57 3.51
N THR A 242 4.97 23.97 3.62
CA THR A 242 5.59 23.14 2.58
C THR A 242 6.29 21.96 3.22
N VAL A 243 6.13 20.76 2.66
CA VAL A 243 6.84 19.56 3.13
C VAL A 243 8.31 19.60 2.70
N GLU A 244 9.26 19.55 3.64
CA GLU A 244 10.70 19.64 3.31
C GLU A 244 11.36 18.31 2.93
N SER A 245 10.74 17.17 3.27
CA SER A 245 11.26 15.82 3.04
C SER A 245 11.65 15.59 1.57
N GLN A 246 12.89 15.13 1.36
CA GLN A 246 13.43 14.87 0.02
C GLN A 246 12.74 13.67 -0.64
N ASP A 247 12.51 12.60 0.11
CA ASP A 247 11.83 11.40 -0.38
C ASP A 247 10.36 11.69 -0.69
N PHE A 248 9.70 12.53 0.11
CA PHE A 248 8.36 13.01 -0.20
C PHE A 248 8.32 13.83 -1.51
N LYS A 249 9.24 14.78 -1.69
CA LYS A 249 9.32 15.57 -2.93
C LYS A 249 9.57 14.71 -4.16
N LYS A 250 10.40 13.67 -4.04
CA LYS A 250 10.63 12.70 -5.11
C LYS A 250 9.32 11.99 -5.50
N LEU A 251 8.51 11.57 -4.52
CA LEU A 251 7.19 11.00 -4.79
C LEU A 251 6.23 12.01 -5.42
N GLN A 252 6.25 13.26 -4.97
CA GLN A 252 5.45 14.34 -5.52
C GLN A 252 5.76 14.56 -7.01
N ASP A 253 7.05 14.58 -7.37
CA ASP A 253 7.51 14.72 -8.75
C ASP A 253 7.13 13.51 -9.62
N GLN A 254 7.25 12.29 -9.07
CA GLN A 254 6.79 11.07 -9.75
C GLN A 254 5.29 11.13 -10.03
N LEU A 255 4.48 11.47 -9.02
CA LEU A 255 3.02 11.59 -9.18
C LEU A 255 2.66 12.65 -10.21
N ASN A 256 3.28 13.83 -10.15
CA ASN A 256 3.08 14.91 -11.11
C ASN A 256 3.43 14.48 -12.55
N SER A 257 4.50 13.69 -12.71
CA SER A 257 4.90 13.14 -14.00
C SER A 257 3.83 12.21 -14.58
N LEU A 258 3.20 11.36 -13.77
CA LEU A 258 2.10 10.48 -14.21
C LEU A 258 0.90 11.27 -14.74
N TYR A 259 0.53 12.38 -14.07
CA TYR A 259 -0.54 13.27 -14.54
C TYR A 259 -0.15 14.01 -15.82
N THR A 260 1.09 14.52 -15.87
CA THR A 260 1.61 15.26 -17.03
C THR A 260 1.69 14.37 -18.27
N GLU A 261 2.02 13.08 -18.14
CA GLU A 261 1.97 12.09 -19.22
C GLU A 261 0.56 11.91 -19.83
N ARG A 262 -0.49 12.27 -19.07
CA ARG A 262 -1.89 12.32 -19.55
C ARG A 262 -2.33 13.71 -19.99
N ASN A 263 -1.42 14.68 -20.07
CA ASN A 263 -1.73 16.10 -20.26
C ASN A 263 -2.68 16.67 -19.20
N ILE A 264 -2.69 16.09 -18.00
CA ILE A 264 -3.40 16.62 -16.85
C ILE A 264 -2.41 17.53 -16.11
N VAL A 265 -2.64 18.84 -16.17
CA VAL A 265 -1.80 19.82 -15.48
C VAL A 265 -2.49 20.23 -14.20
N LEU A 266 -1.87 19.91 -13.06
CA LEU A 266 -2.36 20.27 -11.74
C LEU A 266 -1.41 21.29 -11.09
N PRO A 267 -1.92 22.26 -10.31
CA PRO A 267 -1.08 23.09 -9.45
C PRO A 267 -0.26 22.24 -8.48
N GLN A 268 0.95 22.68 -8.13
CA GLN A 268 1.85 21.92 -7.24
C GLN A 268 1.20 21.62 -5.87
N GLU A 269 0.50 22.59 -5.29
CA GLU A 269 -0.26 22.43 -4.04
C GLU A 269 -1.33 21.33 -4.14
N SER A 270 -1.94 21.17 -5.32
CA SER A 270 -2.94 20.11 -5.54
C SER A 270 -2.30 18.73 -5.63
N ILE A 271 -1.10 18.60 -6.19
CA ILE A 271 -0.35 17.33 -6.21
C ILE A 271 0.11 16.97 -4.79
N GLU A 272 0.60 17.96 -4.04
CA GLU A 272 1.01 17.78 -2.65
C GLU A 272 -0.13 17.23 -1.79
N GLN A 273 -1.29 17.90 -1.83
CA GLN A 273 -2.46 17.46 -1.08
C GLN A 273 -2.93 16.06 -1.52
N LYS A 274 -2.90 15.77 -2.82
CA LYS A 274 -3.24 14.42 -3.32
C LYS A 274 -2.31 13.35 -2.78
N LEU A 275 -1.00 13.62 -2.71
CA LEU A 275 -0.03 12.68 -2.17
C LEU A 275 -0.24 12.48 -0.65
N LEU A 276 -0.50 13.56 0.08
CA LEU A 276 -0.84 13.50 1.51
C LEU A 276 -2.11 12.67 1.75
N ASP A 277 -3.16 12.89 0.96
CA ASP A 277 -4.40 12.12 1.02
C ASP A 277 -4.13 10.64 0.72
N LEU A 278 -3.35 10.34 -0.33
CA LEU A 278 -2.97 8.96 -0.68
C LEU A 278 -2.24 8.28 0.48
N ILE A 279 -1.28 8.94 1.12
CA ILE A 279 -0.55 8.41 2.28
C ILE A 279 -1.51 8.15 3.44
N HIS A 280 -2.33 9.15 3.79
CA HIS A 280 -3.28 9.07 4.90
C HIS A 280 -4.28 7.92 4.71
N TYR A 281 -4.97 7.87 3.57
CA TYR A 281 -5.98 6.85 3.28
C TYR A 281 -5.38 5.46 3.06
N SER A 282 -4.09 5.36 2.73
CA SER A 282 -3.38 4.07 2.69
C SER A 282 -3.07 3.55 4.08
N ILE A 283 -2.65 4.41 5.01
CA ILE A 283 -2.30 3.99 6.38
C ILE A 283 -3.53 3.68 7.23
N GLU A 284 -4.63 4.41 7.05
CA GLU A 284 -5.83 4.30 7.88
C GLU A 284 -6.36 2.84 8.05
N PRO A 285 -6.48 2.01 6.99
CA PRO A 285 -6.87 0.60 7.12
C PRO A 285 -5.97 -0.24 8.03
N LEU A 286 -4.69 0.12 8.15
CA LEU A 286 -3.71 -0.62 8.94
C LEU A 286 -3.86 -0.37 10.45
N LYS A 287 -4.60 0.68 10.86
CA LYS A 287 -4.89 0.93 12.28
C LYS A 287 -5.66 -0.23 12.91
N GLY A 288 -5.28 -0.64 14.11
CA GLY A 288 -5.94 -1.73 14.84
C GLY A 288 -5.66 -3.13 14.30
N ILE A 289 -4.52 -3.33 13.62
CA ILE A 289 -3.94 -4.69 13.49
C ILE A 289 -3.55 -5.15 14.91
N ASP A 290 -3.93 -6.38 15.27
CA ASP A 290 -3.60 -6.99 16.56
C ASP A 290 -2.37 -7.89 16.40
N TYR A 291 -1.21 -7.40 16.86
CA TYR A 291 0.08 -8.08 16.84
C TYR A 291 0.35 -8.95 18.08
N THR A 292 -0.65 -9.18 18.94
CA THR A 292 -0.44 -9.87 20.23
C THR A 292 -0.77 -11.37 20.17
N LYS A 293 -1.36 -11.86 19.07
CA LYS A 293 -1.87 -13.22 18.91
C LYS A 293 -1.00 -14.06 17.99
N SER A 294 -1.50 -14.41 16.79
CA SER A 294 -0.88 -15.40 15.91
C SER A 294 0.48 -14.97 15.34
N PHE A 295 0.76 -13.68 15.34
CA PHE A 295 1.98 -13.08 14.79
C PHE A 295 2.30 -11.81 15.60
N ASN A 296 3.55 -11.37 15.54
CA ASN A 296 3.98 -10.10 16.14
C ASN A 296 4.51 -9.09 15.12
N ARG A 297 4.66 -9.51 13.86
CA ARG A 297 5.08 -8.66 12.75
C ARG A 297 4.60 -9.22 11.41
N ILE A 298 4.60 -8.37 10.39
CA ILE A 298 4.17 -8.68 9.03
C ILE A 298 5.28 -8.28 8.08
N GLU A 299 5.76 -9.24 7.29
CA GLU A 299 6.67 -8.97 6.17
C GLU A 299 5.82 -8.65 4.94
N PHE A 300 5.93 -7.43 4.41
CA PHE A 300 5.29 -7.03 3.15
C PHE A 300 6.31 -7.06 2.02
N VAL A 301 6.01 -7.79 0.96
CA VAL A 301 6.93 -8.05 -0.16
C VAL A 301 6.28 -7.75 -1.50
N ASN A 302 7.09 -7.36 -2.48
CA ASN A 302 6.75 -7.37 -3.90
C ASN A 302 7.19 -8.72 -4.49
N LEU A 303 6.41 -9.29 -5.40
CA LEU A 303 6.75 -10.53 -6.09
C LEU A 303 7.21 -10.18 -7.51
N SER A 304 8.43 -10.53 -7.89
CA SER A 304 8.89 -10.35 -9.27
C SER A 304 8.06 -11.21 -10.25
N GLU A 305 8.22 -10.99 -11.55
CA GLU A 305 7.55 -11.82 -12.57
C GLU A 305 7.93 -13.30 -12.45
N ASP A 306 9.17 -13.58 -12.05
CA ASP A 306 9.69 -14.93 -11.78
C ASP A 306 9.29 -15.48 -10.40
N GLY A 307 8.53 -14.73 -9.60
CA GLY A 307 8.06 -15.13 -8.28
C GLY A 307 9.05 -14.88 -7.14
N ASN A 308 10.20 -14.23 -7.40
CA ASN A 308 11.15 -13.88 -6.35
C ASN A 308 10.53 -12.87 -5.39
N LYS A 309 10.75 -13.09 -4.08
CA LYS A 309 10.24 -12.22 -3.02
C LYS A 309 11.20 -11.07 -2.76
N ILE A 310 10.75 -9.86 -3.04
CA ILE A 310 11.50 -8.63 -2.82
C ILE A 310 10.90 -7.94 -1.60
N PRO A 311 11.60 -7.91 -0.46
CA PRO A 311 11.10 -7.24 0.73
C PRO A 311 10.85 -5.75 0.47
N ILE A 312 9.68 -5.27 0.89
CA ILE A 312 9.36 -3.84 0.90
C ILE A 312 9.41 -3.31 2.33
N ALA A 313 8.78 -4.01 3.27
CA ALA A 313 8.60 -3.51 4.63
C ALA A 313 8.46 -4.62 5.67
N MET A 314 8.80 -4.29 6.91
CA MET A 314 8.45 -5.06 8.10
C MET A 314 7.58 -4.19 8.99
N VAL A 315 6.34 -4.62 9.23
CA VAL A 315 5.34 -3.86 9.99
C VAL A 315 5.06 -4.56 11.31
N ASP A 316 5.15 -3.83 12.42
CA ASP A 316 4.89 -4.34 13.77
C ASP A 316 3.98 -3.39 14.56
N GLU A 317 3.83 -3.67 15.86
CA GLU A 317 2.99 -2.87 16.78
C GLU A 317 3.42 -1.39 16.90
N ASN A 318 4.68 -1.06 16.60
CA ASN A 318 5.22 0.29 16.71
C ASN A 318 4.96 1.13 15.46
N PHE A 319 4.57 0.51 14.34
CA PHE A 319 4.38 1.22 13.07
C PHE A 319 3.33 2.33 13.20
N ILE A 320 2.10 2.02 13.65
CA ILE A 320 1.02 3.02 13.75
C ILE A 320 1.40 4.16 14.71
N PRO A 321 1.88 3.89 15.94
CA PRO A 321 2.39 4.95 16.82
C PRO A 321 3.46 5.85 16.18
N SER A 322 4.35 5.28 15.35
CA SER A 322 5.44 6.03 14.70
C SER A 322 4.99 6.98 13.58
N VAL A 323 3.77 6.83 13.07
CA VAL A 323 3.24 7.63 11.95
C VAL A 323 1.98 8.42 12.31
N GLU A 324 1.23 8.02 13.34
CA GLU A 324 -0.08 8.60 13.64
C GLU A 324 -0.03 10.10 13.95
N GLU A 325 0.99 10.56 14.69
CA GLU A 325 1.15 11.99 15.00
C GLU A 325 1.57 12.84 13.79
N LYS A 326 2.14 12.21 12.76
CA LYS A 326 2.60 12.86 11.53
C LYS A 326 1.46 13.07 10.55
N LEU A 327 0.53 12.12 10.52
CA LEU A 327 -0.65 12.24 9.69
C LEU A 327 -1.48 13.41 10.18
N TYR A 328 -1.93 14.25 9.23
CA TYR A 328 -3.00 15.16 9.54
C TYR A 328 -4.16 14.34 10.11
N VAL A 329 -4.69 14.77 11.25
CA VAL A 329 -6.10 14.58 11.48
C VAL A 329 -6.70 15.35 10.32
N LEU A 330 -7.18 14.62 9.30
CA LEU A 330 -8.27 15.15 8.52
C LEU A 330 -9.29 15.48 9.59
N GLU A 331 -9.34 16.75 10.00
CA GLU A 331 -10.62 17.35 10.23
C GLU A 331 -11.35 16.89 8.98
N LYS A 332 -12.22 15.90 9.15
CA LYS A 332 -13.43 15.94 8.40
C LYS A 332 -13.92 17.34 8.73
N GLU A 333 -13.56 18.31 7.88
CA GLU A 333 -14.55 19.16 7.32
C GLU A 333 -15.60 18.20 6.71
N ILE A 334 -16.38 17.56 7.59
CA ILE A 334 -17.79 17.74 7.57
C ILE A 334 -17.93 19.25 7.51
N LYS A 335 -17.80 19.83 6.31
CA LYS A 335 -18.57 21.04 6.00
C LYS A 335 -19.96 20.59 6.39
N ALA A 336 -20.40 21.05 7.56
CA ALA A 336 -21.73 20.74 8.04
C ALA A 336 -22.63 20.99 6.85
N ASP A 337 -23.33 19.95 6.41
CA ASP A 337 -24.18 19.98 5.22
C ASP A 337 -24.88 21.34 5.19
N VAL A 338 -24.50 22.21 4.25
CA VAL A 338 -25.01 23.58 4.24
C VAL A 338 -26.47 23.44 3.87
N THR A 339 -27.30 23.50 4.90
CA THR A 339 -28.73 23.30 4.78
C THR A 339 -29.34 24.66 4.54
N VAL A 340 -29.72 24.92 3.28
CA VAL A 340 -30.41 26.15 2.90
C VAL A 340 -31.89 25.84 2.74
N PHE A 341 -32.73 26.64 3.36
CA PHE A 341 -34.16 26.66 3.11
C PHE A 341 -34.49 27.86 2.23
N ASP A 342 -35.51 27.74 1.39
CA ASP A 342 -36.03 28.95 0.73
C ASP A 342 -36.60 29.91 1.77
N GLU A 343 -36.32 31.20 1.60
CA GLU A 343 -36.84 32.24 2.50
C GLU A 343 -38.36 32.39 2.41
N PHE A 344 -38.94 32.09 1.25
CA PHE A 344 -40.37 32.15 0.98
C PHE A 344 -40.79 30.94 0.14
N ALA A 345 -42.07 30.59 0.19
CA ALA A 345 -42.61 29.53 -0.66
C ALA A 345 -42.42 29.90 -2.14
N GLN A 346 -41.85 28.97 -2.91
CA GLN A 346 -41.63 29.09 -4.35
C GLN A 346 -42.42 28.04 -5.10
N GLU A 347 -42.63 28.30 -6.39
CA GLU A 347 -43.32 27.39 -7.29
C GLU A 347 -42.39 26.27 -7.76
N TYR A 348 -42.84 25.02 -7.62
CA TYR A 348 -42.10 23.81 -7.95
C TYR A 348 -42.92 22.87 -8.82
N ASN A 349 -42.27 22.33 -9.85
CA ASN A 349 -42.85 21.35 -10.76
C ASN A 349 -42.49 19.93 -10.30
N LEU A 350 -43.47 19.20 -9.79
CA LEU A 350 -43.28 17.89 -9.18
C LEU A 350 -44.04 16.79 -9.90
N GLN A 351 -43.43 15.61 -9.99
CA GLN A 351 -44.11 14.37 -10.34
C GLN A 351 -44.00 13.41 -9.15
N VAL A 352 -45.11 13.17 -8.47
CA VAL A 352 -45.15 12.34 -7.26
C VAL A 352 -45.11 10.86 -7.65
N TYR A 353 -44.28 10.06 -6.99
CA TYR A 353 -44.23 8.60 -7.21
C TYR A 353 -44.58 7.79 -5.96
N SER A 354 -44.55 8.43 -4.77
CA SER A 354 -45.07 7.83 -3.55
C SER A 354 -45.64 8.90 -2.65
N PHE A 355 -46.79 8.65 -2.03
CA PHE A 355 -47.40 9.59 -1.10
C PHE A 355 -48.31 8.87 -0.11
N ASN A 356 -48.11 9.11 1.18
CA ASN A 356 -48.92 8.54 2.24
C ASN A 356 -49.99 9.55 2.65
N THR A 357 -51.25 9.23 2.37
CA THR A 357 -52.41 10.11 2.58
C THR A 357 -52.73 10.41 4.04
N GLN A 358 -52.23 9.60 4.97
CA GLN A 358 -52.43 9.79 6.42
C GLN A 358 -51.36 10.68 7.04
N THR A 359 -50.14 10.67 6.49
CA THR A 359 -48.98 11.37 7.08
C THR A 359 -48.54 12.59 6.29
N GLY A 360 -49.03 12.78 5.06
CA GLY A 360 -48.59 13.84 4.16
C GLY A 360 -47.16 13.66 3.66
N LYS A 361 -46.51 12.52 3.90
CA LYS A 361 -45.11 12.26 3.51
C LYS A 361 -45.04 11.38 2.27
N GLY A 362 -44.07 11.66 1.40
CA GLY A 362 -43.89 10.95 0.15
C GLY A 362 -42.57 11.24 -0.54
N GLY A 363 -42.48 10.80 -1.79
CA GLY A 363 -41.36 11.03 -2.68
C GLY A 363 -41.84 11.56 -4.03
N ALA A 364 -41.09 12.51 -4.58
CA ALA A 364 -41.38 13.12 -5.87
C ALA A 364 -40.11 13.34 -6.69
N TRP A 365 -40.28 13.47 -8.01
CA TRP A 365 -39.28 14.00 -8.92
C TRP A 365 -39.51 15.50 -9.09
N LEU A 366 -38.47 16.29 -8.85
CA LEU A 366 -38.46 17.74 -9.08
C LEU A 366 -37.85 18.03 -10.45
N LYS A 367 -38.59 18.76 -11.30
CA LYS A 367 -38.08 19.27 -12.58
C LYS A 367 -37.34 20.59 -12.35
N ILE A 368 -36.02 20.59 -12.57
CA ILE A 368 -35.16 21.78 -12.40
C ILE A 368 -34.96 22.51 -13.73
N ALA A 369 -34.81 21.74 -14.81
CA ALA A 369 -34.69 22.22 -16.19
C ALA A 369 -35.33 21.20 -17.14
N ASP A 370 -35.45 21.49 -18.43
CA ASP A 370 -36.23 20.65 -19.36
C ASP A 370 -35.84 19.17 -19.40
N GLU A 371 -34.57 18.84 -19.12
CA GLU A 371 -34.08 17.46 -19.08
C GLU A 371 -33.52 17.03 -17.71
N LYS A 372 -33.54 17.91 -16.70
CA LYS A 372 -32.92 17.65 -15.39
C LYS A 372 -33.96 17.42 -14.31
N TRP A 373 -33.94 16.21 -13.74
CA TRP A 373 -34.81 15.76 -12.66
C TRP A 373 -34.00 15.38 -11.41
N GLU A 374 -34.48 15.78 -10.24
CA GLU A 374 -33.90 15.38 -8.94
C GLU A 374 -34.93 14.67 -8.08
N ARG A 375 -34.50 13.62 -7.37
CA ARG A 375 -35.35 12.87 -6.44
C ARG A 375 -35.38 13.59 -5.10
N ILE A 376 -36.57 13.92 -4.63
CA ILE A 376 -36.79 14.62 -3.35
C ILE A 376 -37.75 13.87 -2.43
N SER A 377 -37.67 14.17 -1.15
CA SER A 377 -38.74 13.89 -0.19
C SER A 377 -39.81 14.99 -0.28
N LEU A 378 -41.08 14.62 -0.26
CA LEU A 378 -42.20 15.54 -0.29
C LEU A 378 -42.93 15.47 1.05
N HIS A 379 -43.08 16.61 1.73
CA HIS A 379 -43.87 16.73 2.95
C HIS A 379 -45.00 17.73 2.73
N ALA A 380 -46.23 17.30 2.97
CA ALA A 380 -47.39 18.17 3.01
C ALA A 380 -47.91 18.28 4.45
N SER A 381 -48.33 19.47 4.87
CA SER A 381 -48.91 19.76 6.18
C SER A 381 -50.18 20.62 6.05
N GLY A 382 -51.02 20.67 7.10
CA GLY A 382 -52.23 21.51 7.12
C GLY A 382 -53.51 20.84 6.58
N LYS A 383 -53.57 19.50 6.55
CA LYS A 383 -54.81 18.74 6.32
C LYS A 383 -54.83 17.46 7.16
N ASP A 384 -56.01 17.07 7.61
CA ASP A 384 -56.23 15.82 8.36
C ASP A 384 -56.16 14.56 7.46
N ASN A 385 -56.45 14.71 6.17
CA ASN A 385 -56.37 13.66 5.16
C ASN A 385 -56.00 14.27 3.80
N TYR A 386 -55.13 13.59 3.06
CA TYR A 386 -54.66 14.01 1.74
C TYR A 386 -55.22 13.17 0.58
N GLU A 387 -56.24 12.36 0.82
CA GLU A 387 -57.03 11.73 -0.25
C GLU A 387 -57.61 12.79 -1.20
N ASN A 388 -57.57 12.51 -2.51
CA ASN A 388 -58.02 13.40 -3.59
C ASN A 388 -57.29 14.75 -3.66
N THR A 389 -56.03 14.80 -3.25
CA THR A 389 -55.17 15.97 -3.45
C THR A 389 -54.46 15.93 -4.81
N PRO A 390 -53.90 17.05 -5.29
CA PRO A 390 -53.04 17.04 -6.47
C PRO A 390 -51.88 16.03 -6.34
N PHE A 391 -51.41 15.77 -5.11
CA PHE A 391 -50.35 14.80 -4.84
C PHE A 391 -50.76 13.36 -5.12
N THR A 392 -51.94 12.93 -4.64
CA THR A 392 -52.44 11.57 -4.92
C THR A 392 -52.79 11.40 -6.39
N LYS A 393 -53.33 12.45 -7.03
CA LYS A 393 -53.61 12.44 -8.47
C LYS A 393 -52.33 12.34 -9.31
N SER A 394 -51.28 13.10 -8.96
CA SER A 394 -49.96 13.03 -9.59
C SER A 394 -49.34 11.63 -9.44
N MET A 395 -49.49 11.02 -8.27
CA MET A 395 -49.03 9.65 -8.00
C MET A 395 -49.74 8.60 -8.85
N ASP A 396 -51.07 8.70 -8.99
CA ASP A 396 -51.87 7.71 -9.71
C ASP A 396 -51.77 7.87 -11.24
N GLU A 397 -51.76 9.11 -11.74
CA GLU A 397 -51.77 9.43 -13.17
C GLU A 397 -50.36 9.69 -13.73
N GLY A 398 -49.33 9.77 -12.88
CA GLY A 398 -47.98 10.12 -13.28
C GLY A 398 -47.85 11.54 -13.84
N THR A 399 -48.77 12.45 -13.52
CA THR A 399 -48.81 13.81 -14.08
C THR A 399 -47.96 14.79 -13.29
N ILE A 400 -47.42 15.80 -13.97
CA ILE A 400 -46.69 16.89 -13.32
C ILE A 400 -47.69 17.85 -12.68
N ILE A 401 -47.46 18.18 -11.42
CA ILE A 401 -48.22 19.17 -10.66
C ILE A 401 -47.33 20.36 -10.30
N VAL A 402 -47.95 21.52 -10.23
CA VAL A 402 -47.32 22.77 -9.80
C VAL A 402 -47.71 23.01 -8.35
N VAL A 403 -46.73 23.19 -7.47
CA VAL A 403 -46.96 23.39 -6.03
C VAL A 403 -46.14 24.55 -5.48
N ASN A 404 -46.70 25.29 -4.52
CA ASN A 404 -45.96 26.30 -3.78
C ASN A 404 -45.46 25.72 -2.47
N GLY A 405 -44.14 25.72 -2.26
CA GLY A 405 -43.54 25.12 -1.07
C GLY A 405 -42.16 25.68 -0.75
N ILE A 406 -41.59 25.23 0.37
CA ILE A 406 -40.24 25.58 0.82
C ILE A 406 -39.33 24.38 0.55
N ALA A 407 -38.32 24.57 -0.29
CA ALA A 407 -37.30 23.55 -0.52
C ALA A 407 -36.23 23.59 0.57
N LYS A 408 -35.77 22.41 0.96
CA LYS A 408 -34.55 22.18 1.71
C LYS A 408 -33.48 21.70 0.73
N ARG A 409 -32.40 22.48 0.61
CA ARG A 409 -31.20 22.15 -0.16
C ARG A 409 -30.08 21.75 0.79
N VAL A 410 -29.33 20.72 0.41
CA VAL A 410 -28.12 20.26 1.12
C VAL A 410 -27.00 20.20 0.10
N ASN A 411 -25.99 21.05 0.27
CA ASN A 411 -24.89 21.23 -0.69
C ASN A 411 -25.41 21.47 -2.12
N ASP A 412 -26.31 22.45 -2.25
CA ASP A 412 -26.99 22.86 -3.49
C ASP A 412 -27.86 21.82 -4.20
N ARG A 413 -28.10 20.66 -3.59
CA ARG A 413 -29.03 19.64 -4.10
C ARG A 413 -30.36 19.67 -3.38
N TYR A 414 -31.47 19.55 -4.12
CA TYR A 414 -32.79 19.48 -3.51
C TYR A 414 -32.95 18.16 -2.77
N LYS A 415 -33.32 18.23 -1.49
CA LYS A 415 -33.55 17.05 -0.64
C LYS A 415 -35.00 16.89 -0.26
N GLN A 416 -35.68 17.99 0.03
CA GLN A 416 -37.07 17.96 0.47
C GLN A 416 -37.81 19.19 -0.03
N ILE A 417 -39.10 19.06 -0.34
CA ILE A 417 -40.02 20.18 -0.47
C ILE A 417 -41.13 20.03 0.54
N THR A 418 -41.43 21.11 1.24
CA THR A 418 -42.51 21.18 2.23
C THR A 418 -43.61 22.09 1.72
N VAL A 419 -44.84 21.59 1.66
CA VAL A 419 -46.02 22.32 1.18
C VAL A 419 -47.02 22.45 2.33
N SER A 420 -47.40 23.68 2.69
CA SER A 420 -48.45 23.94 3.68
C SER A 420 -49.77 24.24 2.98
N PHE A 421 -50.85 23.59 3.41
CA PHE A 421 -52.21 23.89 2.95
C PHE A 421 -52.94 24.92 3.82
N ASP A 422 -52.40 25.24 5.00
CA ASP A 422 -52.93 26.31 5.85
C ASP A 422 -52.30 27.66 5.46
N PRO A 423 -53.10 28.74 5.31
CA PRO A 423 -52.63 30.08 4.97
C PRO A 423 -51.85 30.78 6.08
#